data_AF-A0A6A6A0Q7-F1
#
_entry.id   AF-A0A6A6A0Q7-F1
#
_cell.length_a   1.000
_cell.length_b   1.000
_cell.length_c   1.000
_cell.angle_alpha   90.00
_cell.angle_beta   90.00
_cell.angle_gamma   90.00
#
_symmetry.space_group_name_H-M   'P 1'
#
loop_
_entity.id
_entity.type
_entity.pdbx_description
1 polymer ?
#
loop_
_entity_poly.entity_id
_entity_poly.type
_entity_poly.pdbx_seq_one_letter_code
_entity_poly.pdbx_strand_id
1 'polypeptide(L)' 'MSPTPSIVLHPSSGASSTQELHKSKQDPAEAYRYRYAQYLAATFSMSIQAALAEADSQLAPRRSSSLSEAESFRSI' A
#
# COMPACT_ATOMS: atom_id res chain seq x y z
N MET A 1 10.74 -29.35 35.52
CA MET A 1 10.29 -28.25 34.66
C MET A 1 11.17 -27.06 34.93
N SER A 2 11.89 -26.55 33.94
CA SER A 2 12.76 -25.37 34.09
C SER A 2 11.94 -24.09 33.86
N PRO A 3 12.16 -23.01 34.64
CA PRO A 3 11.47 -21.75 34.45
C PRO A 3 11.95 -21.05 33.17
N THR A 4 11.02 -20.48 32.41
CA THR A 4 11.30 -19.67 31.22
C THR A 4 11.98 -18.35 31.62
N PRO A 5 13.07 -17.94 30.96
CA PRO A 5 13.70 -16.66 31.25
C PRO A 5 12.78 -15.52 30.81
N SER A 6 12.45 -14.63 31.74
CA SER A 6 11.71 -13.40 31.46
C SER A 6 12.69 -12.34 30.97
N ILE A 7 12.48 -11.83 29.75
CA ILE A 7 13.22 -10.68 29.22
C ILE A 7 12.39 -9.42 29.48
N VAL A 8 12.90 -8.55 30.35
CA VAL A 8 12.39 -7.20 30.55
C VAL A 8 13.23 -6.26 29.69
N LEU A 9 12.61 -5.70 28.65
CA LEU A 9 13.22 -4.68 27.79
C LEU A 9 13.07 -3.31 28.48
N HIS A 10 14.18 -2.74 28.93
CA HIS A 10 14.21 -1.34 29.35
C HIS A 10 14.43 -0.45 28.13
N PRO A 11 13.61 0.60 27.92
CA PRO A 11 13.92 1.59 26.91
C PRO A 11 15.22 2.31 27.30
N SER A 12 16.26 2.15 26.49
CA SER A 12 17.52 2.87 26.67
C SER A 12 17.24 4.36 26.50
N SER A 13 17.31 5.12 27.61
CA SER A 13 17.33 6.59 27.57
C SER A 13 18.69 7.07 27.05
N GLY A 14 18.93 6.84 25.77
CA GLY A 14 20.16 7.20 25.09
C GLY A 14 19.85 8.02 23.85
N ALA A 15 20.02 9.33 23.98
CA ALA A 15 20.08 10.34 22.91
C ALA A 15 18.89 10.36 21.92
N SER A 16 18.01 11.35 22.10
CA SER A 16 17.24 11.93 21.00
C SER A 16 18.22 12.50 19.98
N SER A 17 18.72 11.66 19.07
CA SER A 17 19.19 12.13 17.78
C SER A 17 17.96 12.79 17.14
N THR A 18 17.99 14.12 17.03
CA THR A 18 17.13 14.85 16.11
C THR A 18 17.56 14.49 14.69
N GLN A 19 17.40 13.22 14.32
CA GLN A 19 17.27 12.87 12.92
C GLN A 19 16.03 13.62 12.47
N GLU A 20 16.20 14.49 11.49
CA GLU A 20 15.12 15.22 10.84
C GLU A 20 14.07 14.20 10.39
N LEU A 21 13.10 13.99 11.26
CA LEU A 21 12.04 13.04 11.07
C LEU A 21 11.14 13.67 10.01
N HIS A 22 11.14 13.03 8.85
CA HIS A 22 10.17 13.20 7.77
C HIS A 22 10.46 14.33 6.76
N LYS A 23 11.28 14.03 5.74
CA LYS A 23 10.82 14.38 4.39
C LYS A 23 9.46 13.69 4.23
N SER A 24 8.41 14.44 3.93
CA SER A 24 7.10 13.89 3.59
C SER A 24 7.30 12.88 2.47
N LYS A 25 7.38 11.60 2.84
CA LYS A 25 7.60 10.50 1.91
C LYS A 25 6.42 10.57 0.96
N GLN A 26 6.71 10.84 -0.31
CA GLN A 26 5.70 10.92 -1.36
C GLN A 26 4.81 9.69 -1.23
N ASP A 27 3.48 9.89 -1.22
CA ASP A 27 2.54 8.80 -0.99
C ASP A 27 2.85 7.71 -2.04
N PRO A 28 3.25 6.50 -1.62
CA PRO A 28 3.58 5.44 -2.56
C PRO A 28 2.40 5.13 -3.50
N ALA A 29 1.16 5.32 -3.04
CA ALA A 29 -0.03 5.16 -3.87
C ALA A 29 -0.11 6.23 -4.97
N GLU A 30 0.19 7.49 -4.64
CA GLU A 30 0.23 8.59 -5.61
C GLU A 30 1.33 8.38 -6.66
N ALA A 31 2.53 7.98 -6.23
CA ALA A 31 3.63 7.68 -7.16
C ALA A 31 3.33 6.48 -8.08
N TYR A 32 2.57 5.49 -7.59
CA TYR A 32 2.10 4.39 -8.41
C TYR A 32 1.02 4.82 -9.40
N ARG A 33 0.02 5.60 -8.96
CA ARG A 33 -1.03 6.19 -9.82
C ARG A 33 -0.44 6.94 -11.02
N TYR A 34 0.55 7.81 -10.76
CA TYR A 34 1.17 8.59 -11.82
C TYR A 34 1.91 7.71 -12.84
N ARG A 35 2.71 6.73 -12.38
CA ARG A 35 3.39 5.79 -13.27
C ARG A 35 2.41 4.93 -14.08
N TYR A 36 1.29 4.55 -13.47
CA TYR A 36 0.24 3.81 -14.16
C TYR A 36 -0.43 4.65 -15.25
N ALA A 37 -0.74 5.92 -14.96
CA ALA A 37 -1.25 6.85 -15.96
C ALA A 37 -0.25 7.07 -17.12
N GLN A 38 1.05 7.17 -16.84
CA GLN A 38 2.07 7.27 -17.90
C GLN A 38 2.08 6.03 -18.80
N TYR A 39 1.96 4.84 -18.22
CA TYR A 39 1.83 3.60 -18.97
C TYR A 39 0.59 3.61 -19.87
N LEU A 40 -0.59 3.94 -19.31
CA LEU A 40 -1.84 4.01 -20.08
C LEU A 40 -1.77 5.04 -21.22
N ALA A 41 -1.20 6.22 -20.96
CA ALA A 41 -1.02 7.25 -21.98
C ALA A 41 -0.13 6.75 -23.14
N ALA A 42 0.99 6.10 -22.82
CA ALA A 42 1.90 5.55 -23.83
C ALA A 42 1.29 4.37 -24.60
N THR A 43 0.56 3.48 -23.93
CA THR A 43 -0.03 2.28 -24.54
C THR A 43 -1.21 2.62 -25.44
N PHE A 44 -2.07 3.56 -25.05
CA PHE A 44 -3.32 3.85 -25.77
C PHE A 44 -3.28 5.17 -26.54
N SER A 45 -2.12 5.85 -26.59
CA SER A 45 -1.97 7.16 -27.25
C SER A 45 -3.01 8.19 -26.77
N MET A 46 -3.34 8.16 -25.48
CA MET A 46 -4.26 9.11 -24.85
C MET A 46 -3.48 10.21 -24.11
N SER A 47 -4.15 11.32 -23.83
CA SER A 47 -3.54 12.39 -23.03
C SER A 47 -3.27 11.91 -21.60
N ILE A 48 -2.25 12.49 -20.95
CA ILE A 48 -1.92 12.14 -19.57
C ILE A 48 -3.08 12.45 -18.61
N GLN A 49 -3.88 13.48 -18.91
CA GLN A 49 -5.05 13.82 -18.10
C GLN A 49 -6.15 12.75 -18.19
N ALA A 50 -6.42 12.22 -19.39
CA ALA A 50 -7.36 11.12 -19.56
C ALA A 50 -6.86 9.83 -18.88
N ALA A 51 -5.56 9.55 -18.99
CA ALA A 51 -4.94 8.40 -18.36
C ALA A 51 -4.95 8.48 -16.81
N LEU A 52 -4.84 9.66 -16.24
CA LEU A 52 -4.98 9.87 -14.79
C LEU A 52 -6.40 9.55 -14.32
N ALA A 53 -7.42 10.01 -15.04
CA ALA A 53 -8.81 9.70 -14.71
C ALA A 53 -9.10 8.18 -14.78
N GLU A 54 -8.53 7.50 -15.77
CA GLU A 54 -8.64 6.03 -15.89
C GLU A 54 -7.87 5.32 -14.75
N ALA A 55 -6.66 5.76 -14.43
CA ALA A 55 -5.88 5.22 -13.32
C ALA A 55 -6.62 5.35 -11.98
N ASP A 56 -7.27 6.48 -11.73
CA ASP A 56 -8.06 6.70 -10.52
C ASP A 56 -9.27 5.78 -10.44
N SER A 57 -9.98 5.57 -11.55
CA SER A 57 -11.11 4.64 -11.65
C SER A 57 -10.67 3.19 -11.34
N GLN A 58 -9.56 2.75 -11.92
CA GLN A 58 -9.10 1.37 -11.76
C GLN A 58 -8.52 1.08 -10.37
N LEU A 59 -7.90 2.08 -9.73
CA LEU A 59 -7.30 1.97 -8.41
C LEU A 59 -8.23 2.39 -7.27
N ALA A 60 -9.48 2.75 -7.60
CA ALA A 60 -10.49 3.02 -6.60
C ALA A 60 -10.72 1.78 -5.71
N PRO A 61 -10.93 1.96 -4.40
CA PRO A 61 -11.27 0.86 -3.50
C PRO A 61 -12.46 0.06 -4.03
N ARG A 62 -12.24 -1.22 -4.31
CA ARG A 62 -13.30 -2.13 -4.73
C ARG A 62 -14.12 -2.58 -3.52
N ARG A 63 -15.42 -2.76 -3.72
CA ARG A 63 -16.28 -3.39 -2.71
C ARG A 63 -15.76 -4.79 -2.43
N SER A 64 -15.65 -5.15 -1.15
CA SER A 64 -15.35 -6.53 -0.76
C SER A 64 -16.45 -7.46 -1.27
N SER A 65 -16.05 -8.66 -1.70
CA SER A 65 -17.01 -9.71 -2.00
C SER A 65 -17.61 -10.25 -0.70
N SER A 66 -18.89 -10.64 -0.74
CA SER A 66 -19.55 -11.35 0.37
C SER A 66 -19.28 -12.86 0.36
N LEU A 67 -18.62 -13.35 -0.70
CA LEU A 67 -18.27 -14.74 -0.90
C LEU A 67 -16.76 -14.81 -1.15
N SER A 68 -16.09 -15.72 -0.46
CA SER A 68 -14.70 -16.07 -0.73
C SER A 68 -14.63 -16.99 -1.95
N GLU A 69 -13.56 -16.94 -2.75
CA GLU A 69 -13.35 -17.88 -3.87
C GLU A 69 -13.40 -19.34 -3.39
N ALA A 70 -12.94 -19.60 -2.17
CA ALA A 70 -13.00 -20.93 -1.53
C ALA A 70 -14.45 -21.44 -1.33
N GLU A 71 -15.42 -20.54 -1.20
CA GLU A 71 -16.83 -20.91 -1.03
C GLU A 71 -17.52 -21.25 -2.35
N SER A 72 -16.93 -20.89 -3.49
CA SER A 72 -17.50 -21.16 -4.82
C SER A 72 -17.39 -22.63 -5.24
N PHE A 73 -16.46 -23.40 -4.66
CA PHE A 73 -16.23 -24.81 -4.99
C PHE A 73 -17.00 -25.79 -4.10
N ARG A 74 -17.75 -25.30 -3.10
CA ARG A 74 -18.46 -26.16 -2.13
C ARG A 74 -19.86 -26.57 -2.59
N SER A 75 -20.33 -26.02 -3.72
CA SER A 75 -21.69 -26.24 -4.24
C SER A 75 -21.76 -27.29 -5.37
N ILE A 76 -20.68 -28.02 -5.63
CA ILE A 76 -20.63 -29.12 -6.61
C ILE A 76 -20.58 -30.49 -5.94
#